data_AF-A0A8H7MLX2-F1
#
_entry.id   AF-A0A8H7MLX2-F1
#
_cell.length_a   1.000
_cell.length_b   1.000
_cell.length_c   1.000
_cell.angle_alpha   90.00
_cell.angle_beta   90.00
_cell.angle_gamma   90.00
#
_symmetry.space_group_name_H-M   'P 1'
#
loop_
_entity.id
_entity.type
_entity.pdbx_description
1 polymer ?
#
loop_
_entity_poly.entity_id
_entity_poly.type
_entity_poly.pdbx_seq_one_letter_code
_entity_poly.pdbx_strand_id
1 'polypeptide(L)'
;MAPIHMQDEFIDDAKDDIPVAGLQGELSLKGRFLFRLGRLLDAELVVPETKGSQTVHIYIKPLVGSASRNTGYDKRLRDFTEDLQCTLVDLARATTGPEREQASRDQWDVILLYVSQNTEKTVGMLQQIFESYRDRFGALVLQTLGLDDVDEKGSSLDTELADLVIRLHQLARGYEGSIKAQNDLIEFAWNLPHRCPDLAVQLRCLLGSTFSTQLYRLVGDLGQPLRTHHTLIRAATSFDIFQTLKFHLGSPPVPSCRAVNSPRKNPPTRQQQSQPLQHHRIASPTHILNPSRKNIMDIIRPYLPKEDRMLGITRLQPEQKQAAALLIGSVLSGLPVPVGSEAYYQFGFVTCRNESEESTLSRYYRQFLDTTLHPTIVFKSIVKALEFGTLTGLLRNKGPQDMEKSFPSLQQFLNSRPEERPSIHRLVQFIRDNTNDEPMPCLRRDYGFKFCSQREHVTKLKALYTMILDRTEAIKLHNACQSGELREFAMAVLGYVDQPMRRLLQNDYPHPAIGFDNSMGLENYVKPLFKRTK
;
A
#
# COMPACT_ATOMS: atom_id res chain seq x y z
N MET A 1 3.17 -23.33 -9.41
CA MET A 1 1.69 -23.22 -9.32
C MET A 1 1.35 -23.04 -7.85
N ALA A 2 0.76 -21.91 -7.46
CA ALA A 2 0.23 -21.76 -6.10
C ALA A 2 -0.99 -22.68 -5.93
N PRO A 3 -1.20 -23.32 -4.78
CA PRO A 3 -2.41 -24.09 -4.54
C PRO A 3 -3.63 -23.20 -4.72
N ILE A 4 -4.71 -23.74 -5.31
CA ILE A 4 -5.99 -23.06 -5.61
C ILE A 4 -6.53 -22.28 -4.38
N HIS A 5 -6.17 -22.70 -3.17
CA HIS A 5 -6.49 -21.99 -1.92
C HIS A 5 -5.93 -20.58 -1.79
N MET A 6 -4.82 -20.23 -2.46
CA MET A 6 -4.25 -18.87 -2.37
C MET A 6 -5.00 -17.83 -3.21
N GLN A 7 -5.77 -18.22 -4.23
CA GLN A 7 -6.47 -17.26 -5.09
C GLN A 7 -7.71 -16.64 -4.41
N ASP A 8 -8.40 -17.39 -3.54
CA ASP A 8 -9.57 -16.89 -2.80
C ASP A 8 -9.22 -15.88 -1.69
N GLU A 9 -7.96 -15.86 -1.23
CA GLU A 9 -7.48 -14.91 -0.20
C GLU A 9 -7.47 -13.45 -0.69
N PHE A 10 -7.45 -13.23 -2.01
CA PHE A 10 -7.34 -11.91 -2.62
C PHE A 10 -8.67 -11.32 -3.12
N ILE A 11 -9.77 -12.07 -3.05
CA ILE A 11 -11.09 -11.53 -3.43
C ILE A 11 -11.61 -10.66 -2.28
N ASP A 12 -11.54 -9.35 -2.49
CA ASP A 12 -12.07 -8.33 -1.59
C ASP A 12 -13.59 -8.20 -1.79
N ASP A 13 -14.36 -8.72 -0.84
CA ASP A 13 -15.82 -8.58 -0.82
C ASP A 13 -16.28 -7.27 -0.12
N ALA A 14 -15.36 -6.42 0.35
CA ALA A 14 -15.69 -5.12 0.93
C ALA A 14 -16.01 -4.06 -0.14
N LYS A 15 -15.56 -4.26 -1.38
CA LYS A 15 -15.87 -3.40 -2.51
C LYS A 15 -17.08 -3.94 -3.26
N ASP A 16 -18.02 -3.05 -3.59
CA ASP A 16 -19.21 -3.39 -4.39
C ASP A 16 -18.86 -3.86 -5.81
N ASP A 17 -17.61 -3.68 -6.24
CA ASP A 17 -17.10 -4.21 -7.49
C ASP A 17 -17.34 -5.72 -7.56
N ILE A 18 -18.23 -6.12 -8.47
CA ILE A 18 -18.40 -7.52 -8.86
C ILE A 18 -17.07 -7.88 -9.53
N PRO A 19 -16.29 -8.86 -9.03
CA PRO A 19 -15.10 -9.30 -9.73
C PRO A 19 -15.53 -9.80 -11.12
N VAL A 20 -15.30 -8.98 -12.14
CA VAL A 20 -15.64 -9.29 -13.53
C VAL A 20 -14.55 -10.21 -14.07
N ALA A 21 -14.68 -11.52 -13.83
CA ALA A 21 -13.88 -12.54 -14.49
C ALA A 21 -14.66 -13.84 -14.68
N GLY A 22 -15.07 -14.09 -15.92
CA GLY A 22 -15.24 -15.40 -16.57
C GLY A 22 -15.98 -16.52 -15.83
N LEU A 23 -17.16 -16.88 -16.35
CA LEU A 23 -18.04 -18.01 -15.99
C LEU A 23 -17.41 -19.43 -16.05
N GLN A 24 -16.09 -19.61 -16.02
CA GLN A 24 -15.45 -20.93 -16.08
C GLN A 24 -14.32 -21.20 -15.08
N GLY A 25 -14.16 -20.41 -14.02
CA GLY A 25 -13.41 -20.90 -12.86
C GLY A 25 -13.03 -19.84 -11.86
N GLU A 26 -13.82 -19.72 -10.79
CA GLU A 26 -13.46 -19.28 -9.43
C GLU A 26 -14.75 -19.32 -8.57
N LEU A 27 -14.62 -19.46 -7.25
CA LEU A 27 -15.72 -19.72 -6.32
C LEU A 27 -16.83 -18.66 -6.40
N SER A 28 -18.07 -19.06 -6.68
CA SER A 28 -19.24 -18.17 -6.61
C SER A 28 -19.37 -17.51 -5.23
N LEU A 29 -20.09 -16.39 -5.10
CA LEU A 29 -20.31 -15.73 -3.80
C LEU A 29 -20.89 -16.72 -2.76
N LYS A 30 -21.77 -17.64 -3.20
CA LYS A 30 -22.25 -18.76 -2.38
C LYS A 30 -21.12 -19.69 -1.93
N GLY A 31 -20.23 -20.07 -2.85
CA GLY A 31 -19.05 -20.89 -2.53
C GLY A 31 -18.11 -20.21 -1.54
N ARG A 32 -17.80 -18.93 -1.74
CA ARG A 32 -16.96 -18.13 -0.82
C ARG A 32 -17.60 -17.96 0.55
N PHE A 33 -18.91 -17.68 0.59
CA PHE A 33 -19.68 -17.63 1.84
C PHE A 33 -19.51 -18.91 2.64
N LEU A 34 -19.75 -20.07 2.02
CA LEU A 34 -19.65 -21.36 2.71
C LEU A 34 -18.22 -21.70 3.12
N PHE A 35 -17.25 -21.40 2.26
CA PHE A 35 -15.85 -21.66 2.56
C PHE A 35 -15.33 -20.79 3.71
N ARG A 36 -15.57 -19.47 3.67
CA ARG A 36 -15.08 -18.52 4.68
C ARG A 36 -15.77 -18.70 6.02
N LEU A 37 -17.08 -18.95 6.02
CA LEU A 37 -17.82 -19.29 7.25
C LEU A 37 -17.40 -20.65 7.80
N GLY A 38 -17.19 -21.66 6.94
CA GLY A 38 -16.67 -22.96 7.36
C GLY A 38 -15.29 -22.86 8.02
N ARG A 39 -14.37 -22.07 7.43
CA ARG A 39 -13.07 -21.77 8.05
C ARG A 39 -13.19 -21.02 9.38
N LEU A 40 -14.11 -20.06 9.50
CA LEU A 40 -14.36 -19.33 10.74
C LEU A 40 -14.81 -20.29 11.86
N LEU A 41 -15.65 -21.26 11.50
CA LEU A 41 -16.28 -22.21 12.42
C LEU A 41 -15.45 -23.49 12.66
N ASP A 42 -14.34 -23.67 11.95
CA ASP A 42 -13.60 -24.94 11.87
C ASP A 42 -14.54 -26.14 11.54
N ALA A 43 -15.45 -25.91 10.58
CA ALA A 43 -16.55 -26.81 10.26
C ALA A 43 -16.79 -26.92 8.74
N GLU A 44 -17.28 -28.08 8.32
CA GLU A 44 -17.82 -28.29 6.97
C GLU A 44 -19.27 -27.78 6.91
N LEU A 45 -19.57 -26.92 5.93
CA LEU A 45 -20.91 -26.39 5.71
C LEU A 45 -21.58 -27.07 4.52
N VAL A 46 -22.80 -27.54 4.72
CA VAL A 46 -23.61 -28.20 3.69
C VAL A 46 -24.92 -27.45 3.50
N VAL A 47 -25.20 -27.03 2.27
CA VAL A 47 -26.50 -26.45 1.87
C VAL A 47 -27.18 -27.43 0.93
N PRO A 48 -28.17 -28.22 1.39
CA PRO A 48 -28.90 -29.13 0.53
C PRO A 48 -29.67 -28.35 -0.55
N GLU A 49 -29.72 -28.90 -1.76
CA GLU A 49 -30.50 -28.33 -2.86
C GLU A 49 -31.99 -28.65 -2.66
N THR A 50 -32.70 -27.83 -1.89
CA THR A 50 -34.15 -27.91 -1.77
C THR A 50 -34.80 -27.10 -2.87
N LYS A 51 -35.27 -27.78 -3.93
CA LYS A 51 -36.06 -27.14 -4.99
C LYS A 51 -37.36 -26.57 -4.40
N GLY A 52 -37.52 -25.25 -4.43
CA GLY A 52 -38.76 -24.55 -4.07
C GLY A 52 -38.94 -24.13 -2.61
N SER A 53 -37.93 -24.32 -1.75
CA SER A 53 -37.97 -23.76 -0.38
C SER A 53 -37.58 -22.28 -0.41
N GLN A 54 -38.40 -21.41 0.20
CA GLN A 54 -38.00 -20.01 0.48
C GLN A 54 -36.93 -19.93 1.58
N THR A 55 -36.94 -20.89 2.51
CA THR A 55 -36.00 -20.98 3.64
C THR A 55 -34.69 -21.64 3.20
N VAL A 56 -33.55 -21.01 3.50
CA VAL A 56 -32.22 -21.59 3.31
C VAL A 56 -31.79 -22.31 4.57
N HIS A 57 -31.46 -23.59 4.43
CA HIS A 57 -30.96 -24.41 5.52
C HIS A 57 -29.45 -24.62 5.35
N ILE A 58 -28.66 -24.22 6.33
CA ILE A 58 -27.21 -24.46 6.35
C ILE A 58 -26.89 -25.42 7.48
N TYR A 59 -26.33 -26.56 7.14
CA TYR A 59 -25.94 -27.60 8.09
C TYR A 59 -24.45 -27.48 8.40
N ILE A 60 -24.12 -27.39 9.68
CA ILE A 60 -22.76 -27.22 10.20
C ILE A 60 -22.29 -28.57 10.75
N LYS A 61 -21.30 -29.17 10.09
CA LYS A 61 -20.68 -30.43 10.51
C LYS A 61 -19.28 -30.15 11.06
N PRO A 62 -18.94 -30.57 12.29
CA PRO A 62 -17.58 -30.49 12.78
C PRO A 62 -16.61 -31.27 11.87
N LEU A 63 -15.40 -30.74 11.64
CA LEU A 63 -14.39 -31.43 10.85
C LEU A 63 -13.94 -32.73 11.55
N VAL A 64 -13.79 -33.80 10.76
CA VAL A 64 -13.38 -35.11 11.26
C VAL A 64 -11.96 -35.01 11.82
N GLY A 65 -11.81 -35.13 13.15
CA GLY A 65 -10.51 -35.07 13.82
C GLY A 65 -10.35 -33.91 14.81
N SER A 66 -11.31 -32.99 14.91
CA SER A 66 -11.34 -32.01 16.00
C SER A 66 -11.55 -32.76 17.33
N ALA A 67 -10.49 -32.89 18.12
CA ALA A 67 -10.46 -33.75 19.29
C ALA A 67 -11.49 -33.32 20.35
N SER A 68 -12.30 -34.30 20.77
CA SER A 68 -13.35 -34.26 21.79
C SER A 68 -14.61 -33.47 21.43
N ARG A 69 -15.75 -34.15 21.44
CA ARG A 69 -17.08 -33.56 21.60
C ARG A 69 -17.16 -32.94 22.99
N ASN A 70 -16.51 -31.80 23.18
CA ASN A 70 -16.63 -31.01 24.38
C ASN A 70 -18.00 -30.34 24.33
N THR A 71 -18.89 -30.69 25.25
CA THR A 71 -20.25 -30.12 25.36
C THR A 71 -20.23 -28.59 25.44
N GLY A 72 -19.14 -28.00 25.94
CA GLY A 72 -18.94 -26.54 25.95
C GLY A 72 -18.71 -25.93 24.57
N TYR A 73 -18.01 -26.63 23.67
CA TYR A 73 -17.79 -26.17 22.29
C TYR A 73 -19.11 -26.13 21.52
N ASP A 74 -19.90 -27.20 21.64
CA ASP A 74 -21.21 -27.30 20.98
C ASP A 74 -22.18 -26.22 21.45
N LYS A 75 -22.14 -25.87 22.75
CA LYS A 75 -22.92 -24.75 23.28
C LYS A 75 -22.47 -23.42 22.68
N ARG A 76 -21.17 -23.11 22.72
CA ARG A 76 -20.63 -21.86 22.19
C ARG A 76 -20.90 -21.70 20.69
N LEU A 77 -20.75 -22.78 19.94
CA LEU A 77 -21.05 -22.81 18.50
C LEU A 77 -22.53 -22.58 18.25
N ARG A 78 -23.42 -23.21 19.04
CA ARG A 78 -24.87 -22.99 18.95
C ARG A 78 -25.22 -21.52 19.18
N ASP A 79 -24.79 -20.97 20.32
CA ASP A 79 -25.06 -19.59 20.72
C ASP A 79 -24.59 -18.63 19.61
N PHE A 80 -23.36 -18.80 19.10
CA PHE A 80 -22.84 -18.01 17.98
C PHE A 80 -23.67 -18.15 16.70
N THR A 81 -24.08 -19.37 16.34
CA THR A 81 -24.86 -19.57 15.10
C THR A 81 -26.26 -19.00 15.19
N GLU A 82 -26.85 -18.95 16.38
CA GLU A 82 -28.14 -18.29 16.63
C GLU A 82 -28.00 -16.77 16.49
N ASP A 83 -26.99 -16.16 17.12
CA ASP A 83 -26.70 -14.72 16.99
C ASP A 83 -26.33 -14.33 15.55
N LEU A 84 -25.52 -15.13 14.87
CA LEU A 84 -25.15 -14.94 13.48
C LEU A 84 -26.37 -15.04 12.56
N GLN A 85 -27.30 -15.95 12.83
CA GLN A 85 -28.54 -16.06 12.08
C GLN A 85 -29.36 -14.78 12.19
N CYS A 86 -29.55 -14.27 13.40
CA CYS A 86 -30.29 -13.04 13.65
C CYS A 86 -29.68 -11.86 12.90
N THR A 87 -28.38 -11.62 13.07
CA THR A 87 -27.69 -10.49 12.42
C THR A 87 -27.70 -10.58 10.88
N LEU A 88 -27.61 -11.79 10.30
CA LEU A 88 -27.74 -11.98 8.85
C LEU A 88 -29.16 -11.71 8.33
N VAL A 89 -30.18 -12.12 9.08
CA VAL A 89 -31.59 -11.82 8.75
C VAL A 89 -31.85 -10.32 8.83
N ASP A 90 -31.32 -9.65 9.85
CA ASP A 90 -31.46 -8.20 10.02
C ASP A 90 -30.76 -7.44 8.89
N LEU A 91 -29.53 -7.84 8.52
CA LEU A 91 -28.82 -7.31 7.34
C LEU A 91 -29.60 -7.48 6.04
N ALA A 92 -30.25 -8.64 5.84
CA ALA A 92 -31.06 -8.91 4.65
C ALA A 92 -32.38 -8.11 4.61
N ARG A 93 -32.86 -7.63 5.77
CA ARG A 93 -34.08 -6.82 5.89
C ARG A 93 -33.80 -5.31 5.88
N ALA A 94 -32.60 -4.88 6.25
CA ALA A 94 -32.22 -3.48 6.30
C ALA A 94 -32.20 -2.86 4.89
N THR A 95 -33.20 -2.01 4.61
CA THR A 95 -33.34 -1.30 3.33
C THR A 95 -32.71 0.08 3.35
N THR A 96 -32.47 0.63 4.54
CA THR A 96 -31.93 1.98 4.74
C THR A 96 -30.46 1.96 5.15
N GLY A 97 -29.72 3.02 4.84
CA GLY A 97 -28.29 3.15 5.19
C GLY A 97 -27.99 2.99 6.69
N PRO A 98 -28.68 3.71 7.60
CA PRO A 98 -28.38 3.64 9.03
C PRO A 98 -28.67 2.28 9.67
N GLU A 99 -29.80 1.65 9.31
CA GLU A 99 -30.15 0.31 9.81
C GLU A 99 -29.14 -0.74 9.33
N ARG A 100 -28.71 -0.63 8.07
CA ARG A 100 -27.71 -1.52 7.49
C ARG A 100 -26.35 -1.37 8.16
N GLU A 101 -25.92 -0.14 8.42
CA GLU A 101 -24.68 0.12 9.17
C GLU A 101 -24.75 -0.44 10.59
N GLN A 102 -25.89 -0.33 11.26
CA GLN A 102 -26.05 -0.88 12.60
C GLN A 102 -26.02 -2.41 12.58
N ALA A 103 -26.79 -3.06 11.71
CA ALA A 103 -26.78 -4.51 11.58
C ALA A 103 -25.40 -5.06 11.16
N SER A 104 -24.64 -4.29 10.37
CA SER A 104 -23.24 -4.58 10.04
C SER A 104 -22.35 -4.54 11.28
N ARG A 105 -22.48 -3.52 12.14
CA ARG A 105 -21.73 -3.44 13.40
C ARG A 105 -22.09 -4.59 14.34
N ASP A 106 -23.37 -4.88 14.49
CA ASP A 106 -23.86 -5.95 15.35
C ASP A 106 -23.31 -7.32 14.90
N GLN A 107 -23.30 -7.58 13.58
CA GLN A 107 -22.68 -8.79 13.04
C GLN A 107 -21.18 -8.86 13.36
N TRP A 108 -20.47 -7.73 13.25
CA TRP A 108 -19.05 -7.70 13.53
C TRP A 108 -18.73 -8.00 14.99
N ASP A 109 -19.51 -7.45 15.92
CA ASP A 109 -19.39 -7.71 17.35
C ASP A 109 -19.59 -9.21 17.67
N VAL A 110 -20.59 -9.85 17.06
CA VAL A 110 -20.84 -11.29 17.18
C VAL A 110 -19.63 -12.11 16.70
N ILE A 111 -19.03 -11.72 15.57
CA ILE A 111 -17.82 -12.37 15.04
C ILE A 111 -16.63 -12.17 15.98
N LEU A 112 -16.38 -10.94 16.45
CA LEU A 112 -15.26 -10.62 17.33
C LEU A 112 -15.30 -11.42 18.64
N LEU A 113 -16.48 -11.53 19.26
CA LEU A 113 -16.68 -12.32 20.47
C LEU A 113 -16.37 -13.80 20.25
N TYR A 114 -16.79 -14.35 19.10
CA TYR A 114 -16.54 -15.75 18.74
C TYR A 114 -15.06 -16.03 18.42
N VAL A 115 -14.39 -15.17 17.68
CA VAL A 115 -13.00 -15.42 17.24
C VAL A 115 -11.94 -15.07 18.29
N SER A 116 -12.32 -14.53 19.44
CA SER A 116 -11.40 -14.09 20.51
C SER A 116 -10.35 -15.12 20.90
N GLN A 117 -10.77 -16.33 21.28
CA GLN A 117 -9.86 -17.42 21.66
C GLN A 117 -8.92 -17.85 20.53
N ASN A 118 -9.43 -17.91 19.29
CA ASN A 118 -8.59 -18.28 18.15
C ASN A 118 -7.60 -17.16 17.82
N THR A 119 -8.02 -15.91 17.96
CA THR A 119 -7.16 -14.74 17.75
C THR A 119 -6.04 -14.74 18.78
N GLU A 120 -6.34 -14.96 20.06
CA GLU A 120 -5.34 -15.07 21.12
C GLU A 120 -4.31 -16.17 20.83
N LYS A 121 -4.77 -17.35 20.40
CA LYS A 121 -3.89 -18.44 19.98
C LYS A 121 -2.98 -18.03 18.80
N THR A 122 -3.55 -17.41 17.77
CA THR A 122 -2.80 -16.94 16.59
C THR A 122 -1.80 -15.84 16.96
N VAL A 123 -2.15 -14.94 17.89
CA VAL A 123 -1.24 -13.92 18.43
C VAL A 123 -0.10 -14.58 19.20
N GLY A 124 -0.37 -15.57 20.04
CA GLY A 124 0.68 -16.32 20.74
C GLY A 124 1.64 -17.00 19.77
N MET A 125 1.13 -17.60 18.70
CA MET A 125 1.96 -18.16 17.62
C MET A 125 2.78 -17.07 16.91
N LEU A 126 2.18 -15.90 16.67
CA LEU A 126 2.85 -14.78 16.01
C LEU A 126 4.02 -14.26 16.86
N GLN A 127 3.79 -14.06 18.15
CA GLN A 127 4.83 -13.68 19.13
C GLN A 127 5.95 -14.73 19.17
N GLN A 128 5.61 -16.03 19.22
CA GLN A 128 6.57 -17.13 19.23
C GLN A 128 7.44 -17.13 17.96
N ILE A 129 6.87 -16.86 16.79
CA ILE A 129 7.63 -16.77 15.53
C ILE A 129 8.61 -15.60 15.60
N PHE A 130 8.16 -14.40 16.01
CA PHE A 130 9.07 -13.25 16.11
C PHE A 130 10.22 -13.52 17.09
N GLU A 131 9.99 -14.21 18.20
CA GLU A 131 11.08 -14.60 19.11
C GLU A 131 11.98 -15.67 18.50
N SER A 132 11.41 -16.67 17.81
CA SER A 132 12.19 -17.74 17.16
C SER A 132 13.10 -17.22 16.04
N TYR A 133 12.72 -16.10 15.40
CA TYR A 133 13.49 -15.43 14.36
C TYR A 133 14.04 -14.07 14.81
N ARG A 134 14.24 -13.88 16.13
CA ARG A 134 14.65 -12.60 16.73
C ARG A 134 15.90 -12.00 16.09
N ASP A 135 16.91 -12.81 15.77
CA ASP A 135 18.14 -12.31 15.15
C ASP A 135 17.87 -11.71 13.76
N ARG A 136 17.08 -12.41 12.92
CA ARG A 136 16.72 -11.93 11.57
C ARG A 136 15.80 -10.73 11.61
N PHE A 137 14.82 -10.75 12.51
CA PHE A 137 13.93 -9.62 12.72
C PHE A 137 14.69 -8.41 13.27
N GLY A 138 15.67 -8.63 14.17
CA GLY A 138 16.57 -7.61 14.67
C GLY A 138 17.40 -6.98 13.56
N ALA A 139 17.99 -7.79 12.67
CA ALA A 139 18.71 -7.30 11.49
C ALA A 139 17.81 -6.45 10.59
N LEU A 140 16.57 -6.90 10.33
CA LEU A 140 15.58 -6.12 9.59
C LEU A 140 15.32 -4.76 10.25
N VAL A 141 15.12 -4.72 11.56
CA VAL A 141 14.91 -3.47 12.30
C VAL A 141 16.12 -2.55 12.20
N LEU A 142 17.34 -3.08 12.36
CA LEU A 142 18.58 -2.30 12.24
C LEU A 142 18.75 -1.72 10.83
N GLN A 143 18.47 -2.53 9.80
CA GLN A 143 18.48 -2.10 8.40
C GLN A 143 17.45 -0.99 8.16
N THR A 144 16.23 -1.14 8.68
CA THR A 144 15.15 -0.14 8.55
C THR A 144 15.49 1.17 9.25
N LEU A 145 16.27 1.10 10.34
CA LEU A 145 16.78 2.26 11.07
C LEU A 145 18.04 2.89 10.44
N GLY A 146 18.56 2.31 9.35
CA GLY A 146 19.79 2.78 8.69
C GLY A 146 21.04 2.63 9.55
N LEU A 147 21.05 1.64 10.46
CA LEU A 147 22.18 1.36 11.34
C LEU A 147 23.13 0.28 10.79
N ASP A 148 22.76 -0.33 9.66
CA ASP A 148 23.53 -1.37 8.99
C ASP A 148 23.87 -0.87 7.58
N ASP A 149 25.17 -0.77 7.26
CA ASP A 149 25.71 -0.35 5.94
C ASP A 149 25.49 -1.46 4.89
N VAL A 150 24.25 -1.92 4.74
CA VAL A 150 23.90 -2.87 3.69
C VAL A 150 23.86 -2.09 2.39
N ASP A 151 24.87 -2.35 1.54
CA ASP A 151 25.08 -1.86 0.18
C ASP A 151 23.88 -1.15 -0.46
N GLU A 152 24.13 0.03 -1.04
CA GLU A 152 23.27 1.05 -1.68
C GLU A 152 22.18 0.58 -2.68
N LYS A 153 21.88 -0.72 -2.77
CA LYS A 153 20.93 -1.33 -3.71
C LYS A 153 19.61 -1.81 -3.09
N GLY A 154 19.33 -1.52 -1.82
CA GLY A 154 18.02 -1.79 -1.21
C GLY A 154 16.94 -0.95 -1.88
N SER A 155 15.98 -1.59 -2.57
CA SER A 155 14.89 -0.86 -3.24
C SER A 155 13.98 -0.23 -2.18
N SER A 156 13.48 1.00 -2.42
CA SER A 156 12.60 1.70 -1.47
C SER A 156 11.33 0.92 -1.06
N LEU A 157 10.96 -0.11 -1.84
CA LEU A 157 9.82 -0.98 -1.56
C LEU A 157 10.06 -1.88 -0.33
N ASP A 158 11.32 -2.20 0.00
CA ASP A 158 11.65 -3.10 1.11
C ASP A 158 11.46 -2.41 2.47
N THR A 159 11.63 -1.09 2.53
CA THR A 159 11.46 -0.30 3.76
C THR A 159 10.00 -0.22 4.20
N GLU A 160 9.07 -0.02 3.25
CA GLU A 160 7.63 0.05 3.59
C GLU A 160 7.12 -1.29 4.15
N LEU A 161 7.49 -2.40 3.52
CA LEU A 161 7.12 -3.72 4.02
C LEU A 161 7.79 -4.01 5.38
N ALA A 162 9.05 -3.61 5.57
CA ALA A 162 9.72 -3.74 6.85
C ALA A 162 8.97 -3.01 7.97
N ASP A 163 8.55 -1.76 7.73
CA ASP A 163 7.75 -0.97 8.67
C ASP A 163 6.41 -1.65 9.00
N LEU A 164 5.76 -2.26 8.01
CA LEU A 164 4.51 -3.01 8.22
C LEU A 164 4.74 -4.26 9.08
N VAL A 165 5.82 -4.99 8.86
CA VAL A 165 6.21 -6.16 9.68
C VAL A 165 6.55 -5.73 11.11
N ILE A 166 7.27 -4.62 11.27
CA ILE A 166 7.59 -4.05 12.59
C ILE A 166 6.31 -3.64 13.31
N ARG A 167 5.36 -3.00 12.62
CA ARG A 167 4.08 -2.60 13.20
C ARG A 167 3.24 -3.82 13.60
N LEU A 168 3.22 -4.87 12.78
CA LEU A 168 2.56 -6.14 13.12
C LEU A 168 3.13 -6.71 14.43
N HIS A 169 4.46 -6.74 14.55
CA HIS A 169 5.13 -7.18 15.77
C HIS A 169 4.75 -6.34 17.00
N GLN A 170 4.73 -5.01 16.86
CA GLN A 170 4.34 -4.09 17.94
C GLN A 170 2.90 -4.32 18.39
N LEU A 171 1.97 -4.46 17.45
CA LEU A 171 0.56 -4.73 17.76
C LEU A 171 0.40 -6.10 18.44
N ALA A 172 1.07 -7.13 17.92
CA ALA A 172 1.04 -8.46 18.51
C ALA A 172 1.64 -8.48 19.92
N ARG A 173 2.73 -7.76 20.17
CA ARG A 173 3.37 -7.66 21.50
C ARG A 173 2.56 -6.82 22.49
N GLY A 174 1.89 -5.78 22.01
CA GLY A 174 0.99 -4.94 22.81
C GLY A 174 -0.41 -5.52 22.99
N TYR A 175 -0.68 -6.72 22.46
CA TYR A 175 -1.98 -7.36 22.58
C TYR A 175 -2.24 -7.79 24.02
N GLU A 176 -3.22 -7.13 24.64
CA GLU A 176 -3.62 -7.34 26.04
C GLU A 176 -4.89 -8.20 26.18
N GLY A 177 -5.37 -8.80 25.08
CA GLY A 177 -6.61 -9.58 25.09
C GLY A 177 -7.89 -8.76 25.05
N SER A 178 -7.81 -7.42 24.96
CA SER A 178 -8.99 -6.56 24.82
C SER A 178 -9.60 -6.68 23.42
N ILE A 179 -10.94 -6.60 23.33
CA ILE A 179 -11.67 -6.66 22.04
C ILE A 179 -11.18 -5.57 21.08
N LYS A 180 -10.84 -4.39 21.60
CA LYS A 180 -10.26 -3.31 20.80
C LYS A 180 -8.91 -3.69 20.21
N ALA A 181 -7.98 -4.20 21.03
CA ALA A 181 -6.67 -4.65 20.53
C ALA A 181 -6.81 -5.80 19.53
N GLN A 182 -7.80 -6.67 19.72
CA GLN A 182 -8.16 -7.74 18.79
C GLN A 182 -8.62 -7.18 17.45
N ASN A 183 -9.55 -6.22 17.47
CA ASN A 183 -10.05 -5.56 16.27
C ASN A 183 -8.93 -4.85 15.50
N ASP A 184 -8.12 -4.04 16.20
CA ASP A 184 -7.00 -3.31 15.61
C ASP A 184 -6.01 -4.24 14.90
N LEU A 185 -5.74 -5.42 15.49
CA LEU A 185 -4.84 -6.41 14.92
C LEU A 185 -5.46 -7.14 13.71
N ILE A 186 -6.73 -7.53 13.79
CA ILE A 186 -7.46 -8.17 12.68
C ILE A 186 -7.54 -7.21 11.48
N GLU A 187 -7.91 -5.94 11.70
CA GLU A 187 -7.95 -4.91 10.66
C GLU A 187 -6.57 -4.68 10.05
N PHE A 188 -5.52 -4.63 10.86
CA PHE A 188 -4.17 -4.46 10.36
C PHE A 188 -3.73 -5.64 9.49
N ALA A 189 -3.98 -6.88 9.95
CA ALA A 189 -3.64 -8.09 9.21
C ALA A 189 -4.43 -8.24 7.90
N TRP A 190 -5.72 -7.86 7.90
CA TRP A 190 -6.56 -7.82 6.70
C TRP A 190 -6.06 -6.80 5.67
N ASN A 191 -5.62 -5.63 6.12
CA ASN A 191 -5.13 -4.57 5.23
C ASN A 191 -3.72 -4.83 4.68
N LEU A 192 -2.93 -5.72 5.29
CA LEU A 192 -1.55 -5.97 4.90
C LEU A 192 -1.40 -6.38 3.41
N PRO A 193 -2.14 -7.38 2.89
CA PRO A 193 -2.05 -7.78 1.48
C PRO A 193 -2.57 -6.71 0.51
N HIS A 194 -3.47 -5.83 0.97
CA HIS A 194 -4.00 -4.73 0.16
C HIS A 194 -2.97 -3.60 -0.01
N ARG A 195 -2.13 -3.38 1.00
CA ARG A 195 -1.06 -2.37 0.97
C ARG A 195 0.17 -2.86 0.23
N CYS A 196 0.46 -4.16 0.29
CA CYS A 196 1.59 -4.76 -0.39
C CYS A 196 1.12 -5.85 -1.36
N PRO A 197 0.86 -5.50 -2.64
CA PRO A 197 0.66 -6.50 -3.70
C PRO A 197 1.83 -7.48 -3.71
N ASP A 198 1.55 -8.77 -3.92
CA ASP A 198 2.56 -9.84 -3.86
C ASP A 198 3.26 -10.00 -2.49
N LEU A 199 2.55 -9.66 -1.39
CA LEU A 199 3.03 -9.75 0.00
C LEU A 199 3.84 -11.03 0.30
N ALA A 200 3.39 -12.20 -0.15
CA ALA A 200 4.09 -13.46 0.09
C ALA A 200 5.49 -13.52 -0.54
N VAL A 201 5.66 -12.96 -1.73
CA VAL A 201 6.95 -12.89 -2.45
C VAL A 201 7.84 -11.87 -1.77
N GLN A 202 7.32 -10.68 -1.48
CA GLN A 202 8.10 -9.63 -0.84
C GLN A 202 8.55 -10.03 0.56
N LEU A 203 7.68 -10.63 1.38
CA LEU A 203 8.06 -11.17 2.69
C LEU A 203 9.15 -12.24 2.55
N ARG A 204 9.12 -13.06 1.49
CA ARG A 204 10.13 -14.09 1.25
C ARG A 204 11.49 -13.49 0.93
N CYS A 205 11.52 -12.43 0.12
CA CYS A 205 12.74 -11.67 -0.16
C CYS A 205 13.30 -11.03 1.12
N LEU A 206 12.42 -10.45 1.94
CA LEU A 206 12.80 -9.68 3.13
C LEU A 206 13.23 -10.56 4.32
N LEU A 207 12.49 -11.63 4.61
CA LEU A 207 12.63 -12.42 5.85
C LEU A 207 13.23 -13.82 5.63
N GLY A 208 13.39 -14.22 4.36
CA GLY A 208 13.69 -15.58 3.96
C GLY A 208 12.46 -16.50 4.01
N SER A 209 12.55 -17.64 3.32
CA SER A 209 11.40 -18.52 3.02
C SER A 209 10.65 -19.05 4.24
N THR A 210 11.35 -19.53 5.27
CA THR A 210 10.69 -20.17 6.41
C THR A 210 9.94 -19.16 7.28
N PHE A 211 10.58 -18.06 7.65
CA PHE A 211 9.95 -17.00 8.44
C PHE A 211 8.80 -16.36 7.66
N SER A 212 9.02 -16.02 6.39
CA SER A 212 8.00 -15.39 5.55
C SER A 212 6.76 -16.25 5.37
N THR A 213 6.92 -17.57 5.16
CA THR A 213 5.80 -18.48 4.92
C THR A 213 4.94 -18.64 6.17
N GLN A 214 5.57 -18.76 7.34
CA GLN A 214 4.82 -18.87 8.59
C GLN A 214 4.15 -17.55 8.96
N LEU A 215 4.85 -16.42 8.78
CA LEU A 215 4.29 -15.09 9.03
C LEU A 215 3.11 -14.80 8.11
N TYR A 216 3.26 -15.04 6.80
CA TYR A 216 2.19 -14.86 5.82
C TYR A 216 0.95 -15.67 6.18
N ARG A 217 1.12 -16.94 6.59
CA ARG A 217 0.01 -17.79 7.04
C ARG A 217 -0.71 -17.19 8.25
N LEU A 218 0.02 -16.76 9.27
CA LEU A 218 -0.60 -16.16 10.47
C LEU A 218 -1.29 -14.83 10.18
N VAL A 219 -0.75 -14.01 9.28
CA VAL A 219 -1.43 -12.79 8.78
C VAL A 219 -2.73 -13.17 8.06
N GLY A 220 -2.68 -14.23 7.25
CA GLY A 220 -3.86 -14.84 6.63
C GLY A 220 -4.92 -15.25 7.66
N ASP A 221 -4.51 -15.97 8.70
CA ASP A 221 -5.40 -16.44 9.75
C ASP A 221 -5.96 -15.28 10.61
N LEU A 222 -5.15 -14.26 10.92
CA LEU A 222 -5.58 -13.06 11.65
C LEU A 222 -6.57 -12.20 10.86
N GLY A 223 -6.34 -12.01 9.55
CA GLY A 223 -7.23 -11.23 8.70
C GLY A 223 -8.52 -11.97 8.31
N GLN A 224 -8.59 -13.29 8.55
CA GLN A 224 -9.71 -14.12 8.10
C GLN A 224 -11.09 -13.70 8.64
N PRO A 225 -11.26 -13.33 9.93
CA PRO A 225 -12.55 -12.93 10.46
C PRO A 225 -13.17 -11.75 9.71
N LEU A 226 -12.37 -10.75 9.35
CA LEU A 226 -12.86 -9.55 8.68
C LEU A 226 -13.22 -9.81 7.21
N ARG A 227 -12.48 -10.66 6.47
CA ARG A 227 -12.96 -11.09 5.14
C ARG A 227 -14.23 -11.92 5.22
N THR A 228 -14.36 -12.79 6.22
CA THR A 228 -15.62 -13.52 6.44
C THR A 228 -16.76 -12.53 6.68
N HIS A 229 -16.58 -11.54 7.56
CA HIS A 229 -17.55 -10.47 7.80
C HIS A 229 -18.01 -9.77 6.51
N HIS A 230 -17.08 -9.30 5.68
CA HIS A 230 -17.44 -8.66 4.42
C HIS A 230 -18.19 -9.59 3.46
N THR A 231 -17.78 -10.86 3.34
CA THR A 231 -18.51 -11.85 2.52
C THR A 231 -19.90 -12.13 3.05
N LEU A 232 -20.07 -12.20 4.38
CA LEU A 232 -21.35 -12.40 5.04
C LEU A 232 -22.31 -11.23 4.75
N ILE A 233 -21.86 -9.98 4.90
CA ILE A 233 -22.64 -8.79 4.54
C ILE A 233 -23.04 -8.84 3.08
N ARG A 234 -22.07 -9.06 2.19
CA ARG A 234 -22.32 -9.07 0.74
C ARG A 234 -23.32 -10.15 0.36
N ALA A 235 -23.20 -11.36 0.92
CA ALA A 235 -24.14 -12.44 0.66
C ALA A 235 -25.55 -12.13 1.18
N ALA A 236 -25.68 -11.65 2.43
CA ALA A 236 -26.96 -11.32 3.03
C ALA A 236 -27.71 -10.21 2.25
N THR A 237 -26.96 -9.23 1.76
CA THR A 237 -27.52 -8.08 1.02
C THR A 237 -27.74 -8.35 -0.46
N SER A 238 -27.09 -9.37 -1.03
CA SER A 238 -27.23 -9.73 -2.45
C SER A 238 -28.34 -10.76 -2.71
N PHE A 239 -28.78 -11.52 -1.70
CA PHE A 239 -29.76 -12.58 -1.89
C PHE A 239 -30.89 -12.53 -0.85
N ASP A 240 -32.13 -12.32 -1.33
CA ASP A 240 -33.34 -12.26 -0.48
C ASP A 240 -33.58 -13.51 0.36
N ILE A 241 -33.04 -14.65 -0.08
CA ILE A 241 -33.13 -15.94 0.61
C ILE A 241 -32.57 -15.91 2.04
N PHE A 242 -31.71 -14.93 2.37
CA PHE A 242 -31.17 -14.73 3.71
C PHE A 242 -32.20 -14.20 4.72
N GLN A 243 -33.34 -13.64 4.28
CA GLN A 243 -34.43 -13.20 5.16
C GLN A 243 -35.07 -14.36 5.95
N THR A 244 -34.88 -15.60 5.47
CA THR A 244 -35.37 -16.84 6.06
C THR A 244 -34.24 -17.86 6.23
N LEU A 245 -33.06 -17.41 6.65
CA LEU A 245 -31.91 -18.28 6.92
C LEU A 245 -32.12 -19.12 8.19
N LYS A 246 -31.76 -20.41 8.15
CA LYS A 246 -31.68 -21.29 9.32
C LYS A 246 -30.39 -22.09 9.39
N PHE A 247 -29.66 -21.99 10.50
CA PHE A 247 -28.53 -22.87 10.80
C PHE A 247 -28.98 -24.13 11.55
N HIS A 248 -28.35 -25.26 11.23
CA HIS A 248 -28.59 -26.55 11.86
C HIS A 248 -27.25 -27.18 12.23
N LEU A 249 -27.09 -27.60 13.48
CA LEU A 249 -25.92 -28.38 13.89
C LEU A 249 -26.11 -29.85 13.51
N GLY A 250 -25.13 -30.42 12.81
CA GLY A 250 -25.12 -31.83 12.41
C GLY A 250 -25.32 -32.06 10.92
N SER A 251 -25.66 -33.30 10.56
CA SER A 251 -25.85 -33.67 9.15
C SER A 251 -27.27 -33.35 8.67
N PRO A 252 -27.44 -32.97 7.39
CA PRO A 252 -28.77 -32.87 6.81
C PRO A 252 -29.49 -34.22 6.95
N PRO A 253 -30.83 -34.20 7.13
CA PRO A 253 -31.61 -35.43 7.16
C PRO A 253 -31.36 -36.18 5.85
N VAL A 254 -30.80 -37.38 5.95
CA VAL A 254 -30.58 -38.23 4.78
C VAL A 254 -31.96 -38.53 4.20
N PRO A 255 -32.24 -38.18 2.93
CA PRO A 255 -33.48 -38.58 2.29
C PRO A 255 -33.60 -40.08 2.46
N SER A 256 -34.70 -40.56 3.05
CA SER A 256 -34.97 -41.98 3.24
C SER A 256 -35.13 -42.64 1.87
N CYS A 257 -34.02 -42.95 1.22
CA CYS A 257 -33.98 -43.78 0.04
C CYS A 257 -34.23 -45.20 0.53
N ARG A 258 -35.45 -45.71 0.29
CA ARG A 258 -35.72 -47.15 0.37
C ARG A 258 -34.67 -47.87 -0.46
N ALA A 259 -33.80 -48.63 0.21
CA ALA A 259 -32.70 -49.34 -0.41
C ALA A 259 -33.23 -50.39 -1.40
N VAL A 260 -32.94 -50.20 -2.69
CA VAL A 260 -32.90 -51.29 -3.65
C VAL A 260 -31.48 -51.84 -3.60
N ASN A 261 -31.36 -53.11 -3.20
CA ASN A 261 -30.10 -53.82 -3.05
C ASN A 261 -29.31 -53.84 -4.36
N SER A 262 -28.01 -53.52 -4.30
CA SER A 262 -27.05 -53.86 -5.36
C SER A 262 -25.66 -54.16 -4.77
N PRO A 263 -24.87 -55.07 -5.37
CA PRO A 263 -23.75 -55.72 -4.69
C PRO A 263 -22.40 -54.99 -4.86
N ARG A 264 -21.58 -55.11 -3.80
CA ARG A 264 -20.20 -54.61 -3.62
C ARG A 264 -19.21 -55.06 -4.71
N LYS A 265 -18.26 -54.18 -5.04
CA LYS A 265 -16.91 -54.54 -5.52
C LYS A 265 -15.83 -53.72 -4.79
N ASN A 266 -14.71 -54.40 -4.51
CA ASN A 266 -13.56 -53.99 -3.67
C ASN A 266 -12.59 -53.01 -4.36
N PRO A 267 -11.68 -52.35 -3.61
CA PRO A 267 -10.62 -51.49 -4.16
C PRO A 267 -9.22 -52.15 -4.16
N PRO A 268 -8.24 -51.61 -4.92
CA PRO A 268 -6.84 -51.95 -4.76
C PRO A 268 -5.98 -50.82 -4.16
N THR A 269 -4.90 -51.28 -3.53
CA THR A 269 -3.86 -50.60 -2.75
C THR A 269 -2.80 -49.91 -3.63
N ARG A 270 -2.20 -48.79 -3.16
CA ARG A 270 -0.81 -48.45 -3.53
C ARG A 270 -0.10 -47.57 -2.48
N GLN A 271 1.12 -48.00 -2.14
CA GLN A 271 2.13 -47.38 -1.27
C GLN A 271 2.91 -46.28 -2.01
N GLN A 272 3.51 -45.32 -1.28
CA GLN A 272 4.95 -44.99 -1.40
C GLN A 272 5.46 -44.06 -0.27
N GLN A 273 6.68 -44.36 0.18
CA GLN A 273 7.50 -43.70 1.22
C GLN A 273 8.45 -42.64 0.63
N SER A 274 8.92 -41.69 1.45
CA SER A 274 10.27 -41.06 1.31
C SER A 274 10.78 -40.48 2.65
N GLN A 275 12.10 -40.60 2.88
CA GLN A 275 12.89 -40.16 4.06
C GLN A 275 13.44 -38.71 3.95
N PRO A 276 13.97 -38.10 5.04
CA PRO A 276 14.59 -36.76 5.03
C PRO A 276 16.14 -36.75 5.19
N LEU A 277 16.79 -35.67 4.73
CA LEU A 277 18.23 -35.37 4.92
C LEU A 277 18.42 -34.01 5.63
N GLN A 278 19.41 -33.96 6.53
CA GLN A 278 19.82 -32.82 7.37
C GLN A 278 21.00 -32.04 6.77
N HIS A 279 21.13 -30.74 7.06
CA HIS A 279 22.37 -29.98 6.84
C HIS A 279 22.73 -28.98 7.96
N HIS A 280 24.05 -28.81 8.12
CA HIS A 280 24.82 -28.16 9.18
C HIS A 280 24.95 -26.62 9.06
N ARG A 281 25.41 -26.01 10.16
CA ARG A 281 25.53 -24.56 10.44
C ARG A 281 27.01 -24.19 10.67
N ILE A 282 27.47 -23.03 10.19
CA ILE A 282 28.77 -22.41 10.55
C ILE A 282 28.52 -20.91 10.84
N ALA A 283 29.26 -20.35 11.81
CA ALA A 283 29.06 -19.04 12.42
C ALA A 283 30.31 -18.12 12.34
N SER A 284 30.11 -16.84 12.70
CA SER A 284 31.03 -15.79 13.23
C SER A 284 31.11 -14.51 12.36
N PRO A 285 31.60 -13.35 12.84
CA PRO A 285 31.46 -12.66 14.15
C PRO A 285 31.16 -11.13 14.03
N THR A 286 30.95 -10.49 15.19
CA THR A 286 30.40 -9.12 15.43
C THR A 286 31.47 -8.03 15.65
N HIS A 287 31.26 -6.77 15.23
CA HIS A 287 31.96 -5.57 15.79
C HIS A 287 31.16 -4.24 15.73
N ILE A 288 30.77 -3.77 16.93
CA ILE A 288 30.71 -2.42 17.59
C ILE A 288 30.44 -1.12 16.79
N LEU A 289 29.41 -0.38 17.25
CA LEU A 289 28.78 0.89 16.79
C LEU A 289 29.24 2.17 17.53
N ASN A 290 28.96 3.35 16.93
CA ASN A 290 28.96 4.71 17.52
C ASN A 290 27.70 5.53 17.08
N PRO A 291 27.30 6.65 17.74
CA PRO A 291 25.87 6.99 17.96
C PRO A 291 25.20 8.16 17.17
N SER A 292 23.91 7.92 16.84
CA SER A 292 22.68 8.76 16.99
C SER A 292 22.38 10.01 16.12
N ARG A 293 21.51 9.85 15.09
CA ARG A 293 20.73 10.93 14.43
C ARG A 293 19.25 10.85 14.86
N LYS A 294 18.59 12.00 15.12
CA LYS A 294 17.16 12.07 15.49
C LYS A 294 16.26 11.76 14.28
N ASN A 295 15.15 11.04 14.52
CA ASN A 295 14.16 10.68 13.50
C ASN A 295 13.32 11.90 13.05
N ILE A 296 13.15 12.10 11.74
CA ILE A 296 12.34 13.18 11.15
C ILE A 296 10.91 13.21 11.70
N MET A 297 10.29 12.05 11.92
CA MET A 297 8.92 11.98 12.43
C MET A 297 8.78 12.62 13.82
N ASP A 298 9.78 12.48 14.67
CA ASP A 298 9.75 13.08 16.01
C ASP A 298 9.86 14.60 15.93
N ILE A 299 10.58 15.11 14.92
CA ILE A 299 10.74 16.55 14.67
C ILE A 299 9.44 17.17 14.15
N ILE A 300 8.70 16.48 13.28
CA ILE A 300 7.44 17.01 12.71
C ILE A 300 6.23 16.82 13.62
N ARG A 301 6.24 15.85 14.54
CA ARG A 301 5.08 15.51 15.39
C ARG A 301 4.42 16.73 16.07
N PRO A 302 5.14 17.76 16.53
CA PRO A 302 4.54 18.98 17.08
C PRO A 302 3.75 19.83 16.05
N TYR A 303 4.15 19.78 14.78
CA TYR A 303 3.51 20.50 13.67
C TYR A 303 2.22 19.81 13.21
N LEU A 304 2.13 18.48 13.36
CA LEU A 304 0.96 17.74 12.90
C LEU A 304 -0.28 17.97 13.80
N PRO A 305 -1.48 18.08 13.20
CA PRO A 305 -2.75 17.95 13.90
C PRO A 305 -2.83 16.65 14.71
N LYS A 306 -3.65 16.60 15.77
CA LYS A 306 -3.67 15.45 16.70
C LYS A 306 -4.00 14.13 15.99
N GLU A 307 -4.94 14.21 15.05
CA GLU A 307 -5.39 13.14 14.17
C GLU A 307 -4.26 12.58 13.27
N ASP A 308 -3.29 13.41 12.92
CA ASP A 308 -2.22 13.06 11.97
C ASP A 308 -0.92 12.60 12.66
N ARG A 309 -0.76 12.80 13.98
CA ARG A 309 0.48 12.53 14.73
C ARG A 309 0.93 11.07 14.77
N MET A 310 -0.01 10.15 14.56
CA MET A 310 0.23 8.71 14.55
C MET A 310 0.44 8.15 13.14
N LEU A 311 0.27 9.00 12.12
CA LEU A 311 0.44 8.64 10.72
C LEU A 311 1.91 8.89 10.31
N GLY A 312 2.46 8.02 9.47
CA GLY A 312 3.71 8.30 8.77
C GLY A 312 3.51 9.35 7.68
N ILE A 313 4.58 10.03 7.24
CA ILE A 313 4.51 11.10 6.23
C ILE A 313 3.76 10.65 4.97
N THR A 314 4.04 9.44 4.47
CA THR A 314 3.43 8.86 3.26
C THR A 314 1.92 8.58 3.40
N ARG A 315 1.38 8.57 4.63
CA ARG A 315 -0.04 8.31 4.90
C ARG A 315 -0.84 9.59 5.11
N LEU A 316 -0.19 10.75 5.19
CA LEU A 316 -0.91 12.01 5.34
C LEU A 316 -1.71 12.29 4.07
N GLN A 317 -2.98 12.67 4.24
CA GLN A 317 -3.85 13.03 3.13
C GLN A 317 -4.46 14.42 3.39
N PRO A 318 -4.56 15.28 2.36
CA PRO A 318 -4.14 15.08 0.96
C PRO A 318 -2.61 15.18 0.74
N GLU A 319 -2.15 14.99 -0.50
CA GLU A 319 -0.73 15.01 -0.90
C GLU A 319 0.03 16.27 -0.43
N GLN A 320 -0.64 17.42 -0.40
CA GLN A 320 -0.10 18.69 0.10
C GLN A 320 0.34 18.60 1.57
N LYS A 321 -0.32 17.77 2.39
CA LYS A 321 0.14 17.50 3.76
C LYS A 321 1.43 16.70 3.77
N GLN A 322 1.59 15.73 2.88
CA GLN A 322 2.83 14.94 2.77
C GLN A 322 3.99 15.86 2.38
N ALA A 323 3.79 16.68 1.34
CA ALA A 323 4.79 17.63 0.87
C ALA A 323 5.20 18.62 1.96
N ALA A 324 4.22 19.21 2.68
CA ALA A 324 4.48 20.13 3.79
C ALA A 324 5.22 19.45 4.96
N ALA A 325 4.81 18.24 5.34
CA ALA A 325 5.45 17.47 6.41
C ALA A 325 6.90 17.13 6.06
N LEU A 326 7.15 16.72 4.82
CA LEU A 326 8.50 16.37 4.36
C LEU A 326 9.41 17.60 4.31
N LEU A 327 8.92 18.75 3.81
CA LEU A 327 9.67 20.00 3.86
C LEU A 327 10.08 20.36 5.29
N ILE A 328 9.09 20.45 6.20
CA ILE A 328 9.32 20.85 7.60
C ILE A 328 10.30 19.88 8.26
N GLY A 329 10.10 18.58 8.05
CA GLY A 329 10.97 17.53 8.56
C GLY A 329 12.41 17.70 8.12
N SER A 330 12.66 17.84 6.81
CA SER A 330 13.99 18.03 6.26
C SER A 330 14.66 19.31 6.78
N VAL A 331 13.96 20.44 6.67
CA VAL A 331 14.50 21.77 7.00
C VAL A 331 14.85 21.91 8.49
N LEU A 332 13.99 21.41 9.38
CA LEU A 332 14.26 21.46 10.83
C LEU A 332 15.36 20.47 11.24
N SER A 333 15.45 19.33 10.56
CA SER A 333 16.52 18.34 10.77
C SER A 333 17.87 18.79 10.18
N GLY A 334 17.91 19.85 9.37
CA GLY A 334 19.11 20.26 8.64
C GLY A 334 19.50 19.26 7.53
N LEU A 335 18.54 18.49 7.04
CA LEU A 335 18.73 17.53 5.95
C LEU A 335 18.25 18.14 4.63
N PRO A 336 18.82 17.73 3.48
CA PRO A 336 18.31 18.13 2.18
C PRO A 336 16.86 17.64 1.99
N VAL A 337 16.09 18.39 1.21
CA VAL A 337 14.75 17.94 0.79
C VAL A 337 14.93 16.86 -0.29
N PRO A 338 14.30 15.68 -0.18
CA PRO A 338 14.51 14.60 -1.14
C PRO A 338 14.12 15.01 -2.57
N VAL A 339 15.04 14.92 -3.52
CA VAL A 339 14.86 15.41 -4.90
C VAL A 339 13.65 14.77 -5.60
N GLY A 340 13.47 13.46 -5.44
CA GLY A 340 12.35 12.71 -6.03
C GLY A 340 10.98 12.97 -5.38
N SER A 341 10.89 13.83 -4.35
CA SER A 341 9.64 14.09 -3.64
C SER A 341 8.85 15.27 -4.20
N GLU A 342 7.53 15.24 -4.03
CA GLU A 342 6.68 16.40 -4.36
C GLU A 342 7.00 17.63 -3.51
N ALA A 343 7.59 17.48 -2.32
CA ALA A 343 8.05 18.63 -1.54
C ALA A 343 9.11 19.43 -2.30
N TYR A 344 10.06 18.75 -2.94
CA TYR A 344 11.11 19.40 -3.72
C TYR A 344 10.52 20.21 -4.89
N TYR A 345 9.50 19.67 -5.56
CA TYR A 345 8.79 20.37 -6.63
C TYR A 345 7.91 21.51 -6.12
N GLN A 346 6.95 21.22 -5.22
CA GLN A 346 5.93 22.17 -4.78
C GLN A 346 6.50 23.40 -4.07
N PHE A 347 7.63 23.25 -3.36
CA PHE A 347 8.32 24.34 -2.69
C PHE A 347 9.43 24.99 -3.54
N GLY A 348 9.55 24.59 -4.81
CA GLY A 348 10.34 25.29 -5.82
C GLY A 348 11.84 25.09 -5.75
N PHE A 349 12.32 24.01 -5.10
CA PHE A 349 13.75 23.65 -5.13
C PHE A 349 14.25 23.36 -6.55
N VAL A 350 13.34 22.95 -7.45
CA VAL A 350 13.56 22.84 -8.90
C VAL A 350 13.97 24.15 -9.59
N THR A 351 13.85 25.30 -8.93
CA THR A 351 14.29 26.60 -9.44
C THR A 351 15.73 26.95 -9.04
N CYS A 352 16.28 26.26 -8.03
CA CYS A 352 17.66 26.43 -7.59
C CYS A 352 18.62 25.87 -8.63
N ARG A 353 19.76 26.52 -8.88
CA ARG A 353 20.77 26.10 -9.87
C ARG A 353 21.71 25.03 -9.34
N ASN A 354 21.98 25.04 -8.04
CA ASN A 354 22.94 24.16 -7.38
C ASN A 354 22.58 23.96 -5.90
N GLU A 355 23.31 23.06 -5.24
CA GLU A 355 23.12 22.72 -3.82
C GLU A 355 23.28 23.91 -2.87
N SER A 356 24.07 24.93 -3.23
CA SER A 356 24.25 26.14 -2.43
C SER A 356 22.99 26.99 -2.40
N GLU A 357 22.33 27.16 -3.55
CA GLU A 357 21.03 27.82 -3.65
C GLU A 357 19.94 27.01 -2.92
N GLU A 358 19.94 25.67 -3.03
CA GLU A 358 19.01 24.81 -2.30
C GLU A 358 19.19 24.91 -0.77
N SER A 359 20.44 24.97 -0.31
CA SER A 359 20.77 25.17 1.10
C SER A 359 20.31 26.54 1.58
N THR A 360 20.44 27.57 0.74
CA THR A 360 19.97 28.92 1.05
C THR A 360 18.46 28.99 1.10
N LEU A 361 17.76 28.32 0.18
CA LEU A 361 16.30 28.20 0.18
C LEU A 361 15.81 27.40 1.40
N SER A 362 16.48 26.32 1.78
CA SER A 362 16.19 25.57 3.01
C SER A 362 16.30 26.45 4.25
N ARG A 363 17.33 27.30 4.31
CA ARG A 363 17.52 28.26 5.41
C ARG A 363 16.40 29.31 5.43
N TYR A 364 15.96 29.78 4.27
CA TYR A 364 14.83 30.70 4.16
C TYR A 364 13.54 30.06 4.71
N TYR A 365 13.22 28.83 4.31
CA TYR A 365 12.08 28.10 4.86
C TYR A 365 12.23 27.85 6.37
N ARG A 366 13.44 27.59 6.86
CA ARG A 366 13.70 27.43 8.30
C ARG A 366 13.38 28.71 9.07
N GLN A 367 13.89 29.85 8.61
CA GLN A 367 13.62 31.15 9.21
C GLN A 367 12.12 31.45 9.22
N PHE A 368 11.41 31.15 8.12
CA PHE A 368 9.95 31.26 8.07
C PHE A 368 9.28 30.40 9.16
N LEU A 369 9.68 29.14 9.33
CA LEU A 369 9.13 28.27 10.38
C LEU A 369 9.43 28.81 11.78
N ASP A 370 10.66 29.26 12.03
CA ASP A 370 11.11 29.79 13.32
C ASP A 370 10.38 31.08 13.73
N THR A 371 9.92 31.90 12.76
CA THR A 371 9.17 33.13 13.06
C THR A 371 7.71 32.90 13.52
N THR A 372 7.22 31.66 13.49
CA THR A 372 5.80 31.38 13.73
C THR A 372 5.53 30.86 15.15
N LEU A 373 4.58 31.48 15.87
CA LEU A 373 4.31 31.18 17.29
C LEU A 373 3.71 29.79 17.56
N HIS A 374 3.08 29.15 16.57
CA HIS A 374 2.39 27.87 16.75
C HIS A 374 2.65 26.87 15.62
N PRO A 375 3.38 25.77 15.89
CA PRO A 375 3.74 24.72 14.91
C PRO A 375 2.54 24.16 14.13
N THR A 376 1.43 23.87 14.80
CA THR A 376 0.25 23.31 14.12
C THR A 376 -0.47 24.33 13.24
N ILE A 377 -0.41 25.61 13.59
CA ILE A 377 -1.03 26.68 12.79
C ILE A 377 -0.21 26.93 11.52
N VAL A 378 1.12 26.97 11.63
CA VAL A 378 1.99 27.14 10.45
C VAL A 378 1.86 25.95 9.49
N PHE A 379 1.82 24.73 10.00
CA PHE A 379 1.58 23.53 9.18
C PHE A 379 0.28 23.64 8.38
N LYS A 380 -0.85 23.91 9.07
CA LYS A 380 -2.16 24.09 8.42
C LYS A 380 -2.16 25.24 7.41
N SER A 381 -1.42 26.31 7.68
CA SER A 381 -1.33 27.47 6.78
C SER A 381 -0.56 27.13 5.52
N ILE A 382 0.57 26.42 5.63
CA ILE A 382 1.34 25.93 4.48
C ILE A 382 0.48 25.01 3.62
N VAL A 383 -0.19 24.03 4.23
CA VAL A 383 -1.05 23.07 3.50
C VAL A 383 -2.14 23.80 2.72
N LYS A 384 -2.89 24.71 3.37
CA LYS A 384 -3.90 25.53 2.68
C LYS A 384 -3.29 26.38 1.58
N ALA A 385 -2.11 26.96 1.81
CA ALA A 385 -1.47 27.80 0.81
C ALA A 385 -1.01 27.00 -0.42
N LEU A 386 -0.65 25.73 -0.26
CA LEU A 386 -0.42 24.82 -1.39
C LEU A 386 -1.71 24.49 -2.13
N GLU A 387 -2.78 24.15 -1.39
CA GLU A 387 -4.10 23.83 -1.97
C GLU A 387 -4.68 24.99 -2.80
N PHE A 388 -4.54 26.22 -2.32
CA PHE A 388 -5.08 27.42 -2.99
C PHE A 388 -4.07 28.15 -3.89
N GLY A 389 -2.83 27.67 -4.01
CA GLY A 389 -1.79 28.34 -4.79
C GLY A 389 -1.39 29.72 -4.23
N THR A 390 -1.51 29.93 -2.91
CA THR A 390 -1.21 31.21 -2.24
C THR A 390 0.08 31.18 -1.43
N LEU A 391 0.99 30.23 -1.70
CA LEU A 391 2.22 30.05 -0.94
C LEU A 391 3.12 31.31 -0.96
N THR A 392 3.26 31.97 -2.10
CA THR A 392 4.00 33.25 -2.21
C THR A 392 3.44 34.31 -1.26
N GLY A 393 2.10 34.40 -1.15
CA GLY A 393 1.43 35.34 -0.26
C GLY A 393 1.70 35.02 1.22
N LEU A 394 1.68 33.73 1.58
CA LEU A 394 2.02 33.27 2.93
C LEU A 394 3.47 33.62 3.28
N LEU A 395 4.42 33.30 2.39
CA LEU A 395 5.84 33.58 2.58
C LEU A 395 6.14 35.08 2.67
N ARG A 396 5.48 35.91 1.86
CA ARG A 396 5.66 37.37 1.91
C ARG A 396 5.12 37.99 3.21
N ASN A 397 3.98 37.49 3.70
CA ASN A 397 3.31 38.09 4.85
C ASN A 397 3.93 37.66 6.20
N LYS A 398 4.60 36.50 6.22
CA LYS A 398 5.09 35.87 7.46
C LYS A 398 6.56 35.50 7.43
N GLY A 399 7.18 35.44 6.25
CA GLY A 399 8.58 35.10 6.07
C GLY A 399 9.49 36.32 5.94
N PRO A 400 10.80 36.08 5.73
CA PRO A 400 11.78 37.14 5.50
C PRO A 400 11.43 38.00 4.27
N GLN A 401 11.62 39.32 4.39
CA GLN A 401 11.20 40.33 3.39
C GLN A 401 12.06 40.35 2.10
N ASP A 402 13.03 39.45 1.96
CA ASP A 402 14.05 39.45 0.90
C ASP A 402 13.85 38.37 -0.18
N MET A 403 12.76 37.60 -0.13
CA MET A 403 12.48 36.51 -1.07
C MET A 403 12.59 36.93 -2.55
N GLU A 404 12.07 38.11 -2.90
CA GLU A 404 12.04 38.61 -4.28
C GLU A 404 13.45 38.93 -4.81
N LYS A 405 14.34 39.38 -3.93
CA LYS A 405 15.73 39.70 -4.27
C LYS A 405 16.59 38.44 -4.33
N SER A 406 16.36 37.53 -3.40
CA SER A 406 17.16 36.31 -3.24
C SER A 406 16.76 35.20 -4.22
N PHE A 407 15.48 35.13 -4.63
CA PHE A 407 14.95 34.03 -5.45
C PHE A 407 13.90 34.49 -6.49
N PRO A 408 14.27 35.25 -7.53
CA PRO A 408 13.32 35.75 -8.54
C PRO A 408 12.60 34.61 -9.30
N SER A 409 13.32 33.55 -9.67
CA SER A 409 12.74 32.39 -10.37
C SER A 409 11.75 31.61 -9.51
N LEU A 410 11.98 31.54 -8.19
CA LEU A 410 11.08 30.89 -7.24
C LEU A 410 9.75 31.64 -7.16
N GLN A 411 9.80 32.97 -7.11
CA GLN A 411 8.59 33.79 -7.05
C GLN A 411 7.71 33.56 -8.29
N GLN A 412 8.31 33.55 -9.49
CA GLN A 412 7.58 33.24 -10.72
C GLN A 412 6.98 31.83 -10.69
N PHE A 413 7.73 30.84 -10.20
CA PHE A 413 7.27 29.46 -10.09
C PHE A 413 6.09 29.31 -9.13
N LEU A 414 6.17 29.92 -7.94
CA LEU A 414 5.12 29.83 -6.92
C LEU A 414 3.87 30.64 -7.26
N ASN A 415 3.99 31.71 -8.07
CA ASN A 415 2.85 32.49 -8.55
C ASN A 415 2.12 31.84 -9.74
N SER A 416 2.80 30.97 -10.48
CA SER A 416 2.18 30.20 -11.56
C SER A 416 1.28 29.11 -11.00
N ARG A 417 0.07 28.97 -11.57
CA ARG A 417 -0.83 27.85 -11.24
C ARG A 417 -0.17 26.53 -11.62
N PRO A 418 -0.42 25.41 -10.91
CA PRO A 418 0.19 24.12 -11.21
C PRO A 418 0.12 23.73 -12.69
N GLU A 419 -1.02 23.95 -13.34
CA GLU A 419 -1.27 23.59 -14.75
C GLU A 419 -0.55 24.49 -15.76
N GLU A 420 -0.13 25.67 -15.32
CA GLU A 420 0.60 26.68 -16.11
C GLU A 420 2.12 26.58 -15.88
N ARG A 421 2.57 25.72 -14.96
CA ARG A 421 3.99 25.58 -14.65
C ARG A 421 4.74 24.96 -15.83
N PRO A 422 5.91 25.51 -16.19
CA PRO A 422 6.76 24.90 -17.19
C PRO A 422 7.19 23.47 -16.80
N SER A 423 6.97 22.49 -17.69
CA SER A 423 7.37 21.10 -17.48
C SER A 423 8.89 20.91 -17.40
N ILE A 424 9.68 21.93 -17.78
CA ILE A 424 11.13 21.97 -17.55
C ILE A 424 11.48 21.80 -16.06
N HIS A 425 10.63 22.26 -15.15
CA HIS A 425 10.87 22.08 -13.72
C HIS A 425 10.79 20.61 -13.30
N ARG A 426 9.88 19.84 -13.91
CA ARG A 426 9.84 18.37 -13.76
C ARG A 426 11.06 17.72 -14.41
N LEU A 427 11.56 18.26 -15.51
CA LEU A 427 12.80 17.77 -16.12
C LEU A 427 14.00 17.97 -15.17
N VAL A 428 14.14 19.17 -14.60
CA VAL A 428 15.20 19.50 -13.64
C VAL A 428 15.14 18.58 -12.42
N GLN A 429 13.95 18.32 -11.89
CA GLN A 429 13.76 17.35 -10.80
C GLN A 429 14.24 15.95 -11.22
N PHE A 430 13.78 15.49 -12.39
CA PHE A 430 14.06 14.14 -12.86
C PHE A 430 15.55 13.90 -13.15
N ILE A 431 16.26 14.87 -13.76
CA ILE A 431 17.70 14.74 -14.04
C ILE A 431 18.55 14.72 -12.76
N ARG A 432 18.11 15.42 -11.70
CA ARG A 432 18.80 15.44 -10.40
C ARG A 432 18.56 14.19 -9.57
N ASP A 433 17.42 13.53 -9.77
CA ASP A 433 17.12 12.26 -9.13
C ASP A 433 17.83 11.10 -9.84
N ASN A 434 19.02 10.71 -9.36
CA ASN A 434 19.79 9.61 -9.94
C ASN A 434 19.18 8.23 -9.71
N THR A 435 18.21 8.11 -8.79
CA THR A 435 17.60 6.83 -8.41
C THR A 435 16.40 6.47 -9.29
N ASN A 436 15.77 7.48 -9.90
CA ASN A 436 14.59 7.30 -10.73
C ASN A 436 14.93 7.27 -12.23
N ASP A 437 14.56 6.16 -12.87
CA ASP A 437 14.66 5.95 -14.32
C ASP A 437 13.31 5.95 -15.03
N GLU A 438 12.22 6.24 -14.31
CA GLU A 438 10.87 6.31 -14.84
C GLU A 438 10.45 7.79 -15.01
N PRO A 439 10.48 8.33 -16.24
CA PRO A 439 10.12 9.73 -16.48
C PRO A 439 8.62 9.93 -16.30
N MET A 440 8.24 11.06 -15.73
CA MET A 440 6.84 11.49 -15.64
C MET A 440 6.19 11.59 -17.03
N PRO A 441 4.87 11.40 -17.15
CA PRO A 441 4.18 11.42 -18.43
C PRO A 441 4.39 12.72 -19.23
N CYS A 442 4.41 13.90 -18.58
CA CYS A 442 4.69 15.17 -19.25
C CYS A 442 6.11 15.20 -19.88
N LEU A 443 7.11 14.57 -19.26
CA LEU A 443 8.47 14.51 -19.80
C LEU A 443 8.57 13.61 -21.03
N ARG A 444 7.72 12.59 -21.12
CA ARG A 444 7.63 11.72 -22.30
C ARG A 444 7.05 12.45 -23.49
N ARG A 445 6.02 13.27 -23.25
CA ARG A 445 5.40 14.16 -24.23
C ARG A 445 6.37 15.25 -24.69
N ASP A 446 7.02 15.92 -23.73
CA ASP A 446 7.69 17.20 -23.96
C ASP A 446 9.17 17.08 -24.31
N TYR A 447 9.88 16.10 -23.74
CA TYR A 447 11.34 16.01 -23.78
C TYR A 447 11.85 14.71 -24.40
N GLY A 448 10.98 13.98 -25.11
CA GLY A 448 11.38 12.87 -25.97
C GLY A 448 11.67 11.54 -25.27
N PHE A 449 11.41 11.46 -23.95
CA PHE A 449 11.56 10.21 -23.20
C PHE A 449 10.65 9.08 -23.70
N LYS A 450 9.57 9.38 -24.44
CA LYS A 450 8.73 8.36 -25.08
C LYS A 450 9.49 7.49 -26.09
N PHE A 451 10.59 8.00 -26.65
CA PHE A 451 11.42 7.27 -27.62
C PHE A 451 12.51 6.42 -26.95
N CYS A 452 12.63 6.46 -25.61
CA CYS A 452 13.57 5.65 -24.86
C CYS A 452 13.03 4.22 -24.72
N SER A 453 13.49 3.31 -25.58
CA SER A 453 13.13 1.88 -25.50
C SER A 453 13.85 1.08 -24.41
N GLN A 454 14.91 1.66 -23.81
CA GLN A 454 15.77 1.01 -22.81
C GLN A 454 16.15 2.02 -21.72
N ARG A 455 16.39 1.54 -20.49
CA ARG A 455 16.82 2.38 -19.34
C ARG A 455 18.11 3.14 -19.64
N GLU A 456 19.02 2.55 -20.39
CA GLU A 456 20.26 3.22 -20.83
C GLU A 456 19.98 4.46 -21.69
N HIS A 457 18.94 4.44 -22.53
CA HIS A 457 18.54 5.63 -23.28
C HIS A 457 18.04 6.74 -22.37
N VAL A 458 17.35 6.41 -21.27
CA VAL A 458 16.91 7.39 -20.27
C VAL A 458 18.11 8.01 -19.58
N THR A 459 19.06 7.21 -19.11
CA THR A 459 20.29 7.70 -18.47
C THR A 459 21.09 8.63 -19.39
N LYS A 460 21.26 8.26 -20.67
CA LYS A 460 21.95 9.08 -21.66
C LYS A 460 21.20 10.39 -21.94
N LEU A 461 19.88 10.34 -22.05
CA LEU A 461 19.07 11.53 -22.30
C LEU A 461 19.06 12.47 -21.09
N LYS A 462 19.03 11.95 -19.86
CA LYS A 462 19.23 12.74 -18.63
C LYS A 462 20.59 13.44 -18.65
N ALA A 463 21.67 12.71 -18.92
CA ALA A 463 23.01 13.29 -19.00
C ALA A 463 23.13 14.38 -20.07
N LEU A 464 22.49 14.19 -21.23
CA LEU A 464 22.42 15.20 -22.29
C LEU A 464 21.72 16.48 -21.81
N TYR A 465 20.55 16.36 -21.17
CA TYR A 465 19.84 17.52 -20.64
C TYR A 465 20.58 18.21 -19.50
N THR A 466 21.31 17.47 -18.65
CA THR A 466 22.23 18.05 -17.66
C THR A 466 23.30 18.91 -18.35
N MET A 467 23.99 18.38 -19.37
CA MET A 467 25.00 19.15 -20.11
C MET A 467 24.44 20.40 -20.81
N ILE A 468 23.19 20.35 -21.27
CA ILE A 468 22.52 21.52 -21.83
C ILE A 468 22.30 22.56 -20.72
N LEU A 469 21.69 22.17 -19.60
CA LEU A 469 21.35 23.08 -18.50
C LEU A 469 22.58 23.66 -17.78
N ASP A 470 23.73 23.00 -17.88
CA ASP A 470 25.02 23.55 -17.40
C ASP A 470 25.50 24.74 -18.27
N ARG A 471 25.04 24.85 -19.52
CA ARG A 471 25.48 25.87 -20.50
C ARG A 471 24.41 26.90 -20.84
N THR A 472 23.15 26.66 -20.46
CA THR A 472 22.03 27.56 -20.77
C THR A 472 21.01 27.61 -19.64
N GLU A 473 20.22 28.68 -19.63
CA GLU A 473 19.07 28.80 -18.74
C GLU A 473 17.95 27.82 -19.12
N ALA A 474 17.30 27.26 -18.10
CA ALA A 474 16.19 26.31 -18.24
C ALA A 474 15.05 26.84 -19.13
N ILE A 475 14.76 28.14 -19.06
CA ILE A 475 13.69 28.76 -19.84
C ILE A 475 13.95 28.70 -21.36
N LYS A 476 15.21 28.77 -21.80
CA LYS A 476 15.55 28.66 -23.22
C LYS A 476 15.29 27.25 -23.76
N LEU A 477 15.58 26.23 -22.95
CA LEU A 477 15.25 24.83 -23.27
C LEU A 477 13.73 24.59 -23.27
N HIS A 478 12.99 25.23 -22.36
CA HIS A 478 11.52 25.22 -22.38
C HIS A 478 10.96 25.85 -23.66
N ASN A 479 11.49 27.00 -24.11
CA ASN A 479 11.04 27.62 -25.36
C ASN A 479 11.33 26.73 -26.58
N ALA A 480 12.50 26.09 -26.63
CA ALA A 480 12.83 25.12 -27.69
C ALA A 480 11.91 23.88 -27.67
N CYS A 481 11.47 23.45 -26.48
CA CYS A 481 10.45 22.42 -26.35
C CYS A 481 9.12 22.87 -26.98
N GLN A 482 8.67 24.09 -26.66
CA GLN A 482 7.42 24.64 -27.20
C GLN A 482 7.45 24.87 -28.72
N SER A 483 8.61 25.18 -29.31
CA SER A 483 8.76 25.34 -30.76
C SER A 483 9.01 24.03 -31.51
N GLY A 484 9.19 22.90 -30.82
CA GLY A 484 9.56 21.63 -31.44
C GLY A 484 11.01 21.56 -31.94
N GLU A 485 11.88 22.46 -31.48
CA GLU A 485 13.27 22.66 -31.95
C GLU A 485 14.31 22.11 -30.96
N LEU A 486 13.94 21.11 -30.13
CA LEU A 486 14.84 20.53 -29.12
C LEU A 486 16.18 20.05 -29.69
N ARG A 487 16.14 19.46 -30.88
CA ARG A 487 17.32 18.93 -31.57
C ARG A 487 18.26 20.04 -32.02
N GLU A 488 17.71 21.03 -32.71
CA GLU A 488 18.42 22.20 -33.23
C GLU A 488 19.03 22.99 -32.08
N PHE A 489 18.25 23.19 -31.00
CA PHE A 489 18.71 23.85 -29.78
C PHE A 489 19.85 23.08 -29.10
N ALA A 490 19.72 21.76 -28.93
CA ALA A 490 20.78 20.94 -28.34
C ALA A 490 22.09 21.00 -29.17
N MET A 491 21.97 20.97 -30.50
CA MET A 491 23.13 21.13 -31.39
C MET A 491 23.76 22.53 -31.27
N ALA A 492 22.96 23.59 -31.16
CA ALA A 492 23.47 24.95 -30.99
C ALA A 492 24.22 25.13 -29.66
N VAL A 493 23.76 24.50 -28.58
CA VAL A 493 24.37 24.61 -27.23
C VAL A 493 25.58 23.68 -27.05
N LEU A 494 25.50 22.45 -27.57
CA LEU A 494 26.54 21.44 -27.38
C LEU A 494 27.57 21.40 -28.52
N GLY A 495 27.26 21.98 -29.69
CA GLY A 495 28.05 21.92 -30.92
C GLY A 495 27.91 20.60 -31.66
N TYR A 496 27.84 19.48 -30.94
CA TYR A 496 27.65 18.15 -31.49
C TYR A 496 26.79 17.28 -30.56
N VAL A 497 25.88 16.52 -31.16
CA VAL A 497 25.05 15.51 -30.50
C VAL A 497 25.13 14.23 -31.32
N ASP A 498 25.32 13.08 -30.68
CA ASP A 498 25.40 11.79 -31.37
C ASP A 498 24.12 11.44 -32.13
N GLN A 499 24.27 10.81 -33.30
CA GLN A 499 23.14 10.45 -34.17
C GLN A 499 22.03 9.64 -33.46
N PRO A 500 22.34 8.63 -32.61
CA PRO A 500 21.32 7.91 -31.85
C PRO A 500 20.58 8.75 -30.80
N MET A 501 21.18 9.86 -30.34
CA MET A 501 20.55 10.79 -29.40
C MET A 501 19.69 11.83 -30.10
N ARG A 502 20.08 12.26 -31.32
CA ARG A 502 19.29 13.21 -32.13
C ARG A 502 17.86 12.72 -32.40
N ARG A 503 17.67 11.42 -32.58
CA ARG A 503 16.32 10.83 -32.76
C ARG A 503 15.45 10.90 -31.49
N LEU A 504 16.06 11.01 -30.31
CA LEU A 504 15.34 11.10 -29.03
C LEU A 504 14.91 12.54 -28.72
N LEU A 505 15.53 13.55 -29.35
CA LEU A 505 15.22 14.97 -29.18
C LEU A 505 14.04 15.41 -30.04
N GLN A 506 12.93 14.70 -29.90
CA GLN A 506 11.66 14.99 -30.57
C GLN A 506 10.54 15.00 -29.53
N ASN A 507 9.48 15.75 -29.78
CA ASN A 507 8.32 15.83 -28.92
C ASN A 507 7.02 15.80 -29.75
N ASP A 508 5.88 16.02 -29.12
CA ASP A 508 4.56 15.96 -29.77
C ASP A 508 4.17 17.23 -30.54
N TYR A 509 5.13 18.11 -30.84
CA TYR A 509 4.80 19.39 -31.49
C TYR A 509 4.11 19.17 -32.85
N PRO A 510 3.02 19.89 -33.17
CA PRO A 510 2.39 20.98 -32.40
C PRO A 510 1.21 20.52 -31.52
N HIS A 511 1.44 20.21 -30.25
CA HIS A 511 0.38 19.93 -29.27
C HIS A 511 0.23 21.09 -28.27
N PRO A 512 -0.99 21.59 -27.99
CA PRO A 512 -1.21 22.83 -27.23
C PRO A 512 -0.72 22.77 -25.78
N ALA A 513 -0.65 21.57 -25.21
CA ALA A 513 -0.18 21.37 -23.84
C ALA A 513 1.34 21.23 -23.69
N ILE A 514 2.12 21.27 -24.79
CA ILE A 514 3.57 21.06 -24.74
C ILE A 514 4.25 22.12 -23.89
N GLY A 515 5.20 21.66 -23.07
CA GLY A 515 5.99 22.50 -22.21
C GLY A 515 5.31 22.81 -20.88
N PHE A 516 4.10 22.31 -20.61
CA PHE A 516 3.36 22.60 -19.37
C PHE A 516 3.11 21.34 -18.53
N ASP A 517 3.24 21.45 -17.21
CA ASP A 517 2.95 20.37 -16.25
C ASP A 517 1.43 20.27 -15.99
N ASN A 518 0.68 19.86 -17.00
CA ASN A 518 -0.76 19.64 -16.91
C ASN A 518 -1.16 18.26 -17.45
N SER A 519 -2.38 17.84 -17.13
CA SER A 519 -2.92 16.53 -17.50
C SER A 519 -3.32 16.39 -18.98
N MET A 520 -3.33 17.48 -19.76
CA MET A 520 -3.86 17.48 -21.13
C MET A 520 -2.91 16.73 -22.09
N GLY A 521 -3.44 15.73 -22.81
CA GLY A 521 -2.66 14.96 -23.79
C GLY A 521 -1.72 13.94 -23.14
N LEU A 522 -1.94 13.58 -21.87
CA LEU A 522 -1.13 12.59 -21.16
C LEU A 522 -1.68 11.16 -21.24
N GLU A 523 -2.83 10.95 -21.86
CA GLU A 523 -3.55 9.66 -21.88
C GLU A 523 -2.68 8.52 -22.47
N ASN A 524 -1.86 8.86 -23.46
CA ASN A 524 -0.94 7.93 -24.12
C ASN A 524 0.33 7.63 -23.31
N TYR A 525 0.57 8.36 -22.22
CA TYR A 525 1.82 8.37 -21.47
C TYR A 525 1.69 7.88 -20.02
N VAL A 526 0.47 7.54 -19.57
CA VAL A 526 0.20 7.09 -18.19
C VAL A 526 0.81 5.71 -17.90
N LYS A 527 0.91 4.84 -18.89
CA LYS A 527 1.45 3.48 -18.70
C LYS A 527 2.96 3.54 -18.42
N PRO A 528 3.51 2.66 -17.58
CA PRO A 528 4.96 2.60 -17.37
C PRO A 528 5.73 2.47 -18.69
N LEU A 529 6.85 3.19 -18.81
CA LEU A 529 7.69 3.21 -20.00
C LEU A 529 8.30 1.82 -20.25
N PHE A 530 8.73 1.18 -19.16
CA PHE A 530 9.26 -0.18 -19.19
C PHE A 530 8.23 -1.16 -18.64
N LYS A 531 7.92 -2.21 -19.42
CA LYS A 531 7.13 -3.34 -18.91
C LYS A 531 7.93 -4.00 -17.79
N ARG A 532 7.32 -4.21 -16.62
CA ARG A 532 7.92 -4.99 -15.53
C ARG A 532 8.21 -6.40 -16.07
N THR A 533 9.48 -6.78 -16.13
CA THR A 533 9.90 -8.15 -16.43
C THR A 533 9.31 -9.04 -15.35
N LYS A 534 8.50 -10.01 -15.76
CA LYS A 534 7.85 -10.98 -14.87
C LYS A 534 8.86 -11.94 -14.25
#